data_AF-A0A351MMW5-F1
#
_entry.id   AF-A0A351MMW5-F1
#
_cell.length_a   1.000
_cell.length_b   1.000
_cell.length_c   1.000
_cell.angle_alpha   90.00
_cell.angle_beta   90.00
_cell.angle_gamma   90.00
#
_symmetry.space_group_name_H-M   'P 1'
#
loop_
_entity.id
_entity.type
_entity.pdbx_description
1 polymer ?
#
loop_
_entity_poly.entity_id
_entity_poly.type
_entity_poly.pdbx_seq_one_letter_code
_entity_poly.pdbx_strand_id
1 'polypeptide(L)'
;HLDTVEPTDGLTLVIDGDEVRTDGTTILGGDDKTGVAAILVGVAAALEAGLPRPPIEVLFTVQEETGLCGAKALDPAWLTARRGFVLDHGVPVGELVVSAPSQTSHEIVFRGRASHAGVAPEEGLNAIVVAAAAIGGVRQGRLDDETTCNIGVISGGRATNIVPDECRLQAEVRSRDAAKLEAQVAHLRAVCEQTAAEWGAGLEFGRTDVYEAFRIARDEPVAQIAEAAVRAAGLEPSWVEGGGGSDANIFCAAGLRCLIVSCGERDVHTHQEWCKVSDVAAAARLVYELVGAAAQAG
;
A
#
# COMPACT_ATOMS: atom_id res chain seq x y z
N HIS A 1 -1.87 8.18 8.26
CA HIS A 1 -2.14 9.34 7.38
C HIS A 1 -3.49 9.98 7.74
N LEU A 2 -3.94 11.08 7.10
CA LEU A 2 -5.23 11.74 7.46
C LEU A 2 -6.36 11.49 6.48
N ASP A 3 -6.03 11.12 5.24
CA ASP A 3 -7.00 10.76 4.23
C ASP A 3 -7.54 9.35 4.45
N THR A 4 -8.52 8.97 3.63
CA THR A 4 -9.09 7.63 3.58
C THR A 4 -9.46 7.36 2.13
N VAL A 5 -9.60 6.08 1.75
CA VAL A 5 -10.30 5.75 0.49
C VAL A 5 -11.78 6.13 0.56
N GLU A 6 -12.45 6.11 -0.60
CA GLU A 6 -13.89 6.34 -0.71
C GLU A 6 -14.67 5.01 -0.65
N PRO A 7 -15.94 5.01 -0.19
CA PRO A 7 -16.74 6.17 0.21
C PRO A 7 -16.83 6.40 1.73
N THR A 8 -16.73 7.67 2.17
CA THR A 8 -16.98 8.12 3.56
C THR A 8 -18.13 9.12 3.70
N ASP A 9 -18.70 9.58 2.59
CA ASP A 9 -19.81 10.54 2.62
C ASP A 9 -21.07 9.92 3.24
N GLY A 10 -21.63 10.61 4.24
CA GLY A 10 -22.83 10.12 4.95
C GLY A 10 -22.54 9.01 5.98
N LEU A 11 -21.28 8.83 6.39
CA LEU A 11 -20.86 7.82 7.36
C LEU A 11 -21.73 7.81 8.62
N THR A 12 -22.30 6.63 8.90
CA THR A 12 -23.11 6.36 10.09
C THR A 12 -22.44 5.29 10.93
N LEU A 13 -21.97 5.67 12.12
CA LEU A 13 -21.33 4.75 13.06
C LEU A 13 -22.34 3.80 13.71
N VAL A 14 -21.95 2.54 13.79
CA VAL A 14 -22.62 1.51 14.58
C VAL A 14 -21.62 1.01 15.62
N ILE A 15 -21.93 1.25 16.88
CA ILE A 15 -21.12 0.81 18.02
C ILE A 15 -21.88 -0.31 18.72
N ASP A 16 -21.28 -1.50 18.77
CA ASP A 16 -21.84 -2.67 19.44
C ASP A 16 -20.82 -3.23 20.44
N GLY A 17 -20.98 -2.82 21.70
CA GLY A 17 -20.04 -3.16 22.76
C GLY A 17 -18.65 -2.58 22.49
N ASP A 18 -17.70 -3.47 22.20
CA ASP A 18 -16.30 -3.13 21.91
C ASP A 18 -16.04 -2.89 20.42
N GLU A 19 -16.98 -3.23 19.54
CA GLU A 19 -16.82 -3.12 18.09
C GLU A 19 -17.38 -1.79 17.57
N VAL A 20 -16.61 -1.13 16.71
CA VAL A 20 -16.99 0.07 15.97
C VAL A 20 -16.91 -0.24 14.49
N ARG A 21 -18.01 0.00 13.78
CA ARG A 21 -18.14 -0.22 12.33
C ARG A 21 -19.13 0.78 11.74
N THR A 22 -19.42 0.66 10.45
CA THR A 22 -20.50 1.42 9.81
C THR A 22 -21.77 0.57 9.63
N ASP A 23 -22.81 1.18 9.08
CA ASP A 23 -24.03 0.51 8.62
C ASP A 23 -23.83 -0.28 7.30
N GLY A 24 -22.61 -0.31 6.76
CA GLY A 24 -22.25 -0.98 5.51
C GLY A 24 -22.44 -0.14 4.26
N THR A 25 -22.90 1.11 4.36
CA THR A 25 -23.03 2.00 3.20
C THR A 25 -21.74 2.74 2.85
N THR A 26 -20.82 2.84 3.81
CA THR A 26 -19.54 3.53 3.75
C THR A 26 -18.45 2.69 4.41
N ILE A 27 -17.19 3.04 4.18
CA ILE A 27 -16.07 2.55 4.99
C ILE A 27 -16.06 3.25 6.36
N LEU A 28 -15.36 2.68 7.35
CA LEU A 28 -15.19 3.31 8.66
C LEU A 28 -14.17 4.45 8.62
N GLY A 29 -13.15 4.33 7.77
CA GLY A 29 -11.96 5.17 7.78
C GLY A 29 -11.13 4.93 9.04
N GLY A 30 -11.12 3.69 9.53
CA GLY A 30 -10.21 3.22 10.57
C GLY A 30 -8.78 3.27 10.07
N ASP A 31 -8.53 2.84 8.84
CA ASP A 31 -7.35 3.18 8.05
C ASP A 31 -7.42 4.66 7.62
N ASP A 32 -6.67 5.59 8.22
CA ASP A 32 -5.74 5.44 9.35
C ASP A 32 -6.10 6.32 10.56
N LYS A 33 -7.40 6.56 10.79
CA LYS A 33 -7.85 7.29 11.98
C LYS A 33 -7.61 6.53 13.29
N THR A 34 -7.48 5.20 13.26
CA THR A 34 -7.06 4.39 14.42
C THR A 34 -5.62 4.73 14.80
N GLY A 35 -4.69 4.79 13.84
CA GLY A 35 -3.31 5.22 14.04
C GLY A 35 -3.21 6.66 14.51
N VAL A 36 -3.96 7.58 13.89
CA VAL A 36 -4.03 8.98 14.33
C VAL A 36 -4.51 9.10 15.78
N ALA A 37 -5.58 8.40 16.15
CA ALA A 37 -6.10 8.39 17.51
C ALA A 37 -5.06 7.82 18.50
N ALA A 38 -4.41 6.71 18.15
CA ALA A 38 -3.37 6.09 18.96
C ALA A 38 -2.17 7.02 19.19
N ILE A 39 -1.72 7.72 18.15
CA ILE A 39 -0.65 8.72 18.22
C ILE A 39 -1.04 9.85 19.19
N LEU A 40 -2.19 10.48 18.97
CA LEU A 40 -2.62 11.63 19.76
C LEU A 40 -2.78 11.27 21.23
N VAL A 41 -3.48 10.16 21.53
CA VAL A 41 -3.75 9.73 22.91
C VAL A 41 -2.47 9.25 23.60
N GLY A 42 -1.67 8.41 22.94
CA GLY A 42 -0.46 7.84 23.54
C GLY A 42 0.61 8.89 23.81
N VAL A 43 0.85 9.81 22.88
CA VAL A 43 1.80 10.91 23.07
C VAL A 43 1.30 11.86 24.16
N ALA A 44 0.02 12.25 24.16
CA ALA A 44 -0.53 13.12 25.20
C ALA A 44 -0.38 12.49 26.59
N ALA A 45 -0.74 11.22 26.75
CA ALA A 45 -0.60 10.50 28.02
C ALA A 45 0.86 10.43 28.49
N ALA A 46 1.82 10.24 27.57
CA ALA A 46 3.25 10.20 27.90
C ALA A 46 3.75 11.57 28.39
N LEU A 47 3.26 12.65 27.79
CA LEU A 47 3.56 14.02 28.19
C LEU A 47 2.98 14.35 29.56
N GLU A 48 1.71 13.99 29.81
CA GLU A 48 1.04 14.20 31.09
C GLU A 48 1.70 13.42 32.23
N ALA A 49 2.15 12.19 31.95
CA ALA A 49 2.90 11.37 32.90
C ALA A 49 4.33 11.86 33.14
N GLY A 50 4.84 12.81 32.35
CA GLY A 50 6.20 13.30 32.44
C GLY A 50 7.26 12.25 32.10
N LEU A 51 6.95 11.33 31.16
CA LEU A 51 7.91 10.31 30.75
C LEU A 51 9.20 10.95 30.22
N PRO A 52 10.38 10.47 30.65
CA PRO A 52 11.62 10.78 29.96
C PRO A 52 11.51 10.40 28.49
N ARG A 53 11.95 11.28 27.59
CA ARG A 53 11.85 11.08 26.14
C ARG A 53 12.87 11.93 25.37
N PRO A 54 13.28 11.50 24.17
CA PRO A 54 13.95 12.40 23.23
C PRO A 54 12.98 13.47 22.69
N PRO A 55 13.45 14.41 21.86
CA PRO A 55 12.57 15.17 20.97
C PRO A 55 11.71 14.21 20.15
N ILE A 56 10.42 14.53 19.99
CA ILE A 56 9.44 13.73 19.24
C ILE A 56 8.81 14.64 18.20
N GLU A 57 8.79 14.14 16.96
CA GLU A 57 8.09 14.76 15.84
C GLU A 57 6.87 13.89 15.53
N VAL A 58 5.69 14.52 15.50
CA VAL A 58 4.44 13.87 15.08
C VAL A 58 4.13 14.38 13.68
N LEU A 59 4.07 13.48 12.72
CA LEU A 59 3.80 13.77 11.32
C LEU A 59 2.47 13.15 10.91
N PHE A 60 1.60 13.97 10.35
CA PHE A 60 0.37 13.53 9.72
C PHE A 60 0.44 13.87 8.23
N THR A 61 0.53 12.82 7.42
CA THR A 61 0.57 12.93 5.95
C THR A 61 -0.83 13.06 5.36
N VAL A 62 -0.88 13.41 4.07
CA VAL A 62 -2.10 13.53 3.28
C VAL A 62 -1.91 12.77 1.96
N GLN A 63 -2.99 12.29 1.38
CA GLN A 63 -2.97 11.57 0.10
C GLN A 63 -2.04 10.35 0.12
N GLU A 64 -2.03 9.60 1.23
CA GLU A 64 -1.37 8.30 1.31
C GLU A 64 -2.07 7.33 0.33
N GLU A 65 -3.40 7.29 0.41
CA GLU A 65 -4.27 6.38 -0.34
C GLU A 65 -4.29 6.72 -1.84
N THR A 66 -3.73 7.87 -2.21
CA THR A 66 -3.55 8.33 -3.59
C THR A 66 -2.10 8.18 -4.05
N GLY A 67 -1.40 7.15 -3.55
CA GLY A 67 -0.06 6.81 -3.99
C GLY A 67 1.06 7.54 -3.25
N LEU A 68 0.90 7.72 -1.94
CA LEU A 68 1.91 8.25 -1.01
C LEU A 68 2.31 9.70 -1.33
N CYS A 69 1.39 10.49 -1.88
CA CYS A 69 1.67 11.81 -2.43
C CYS A 69 2.19 12.78 -1.37
N GLY A 70 1.62 12.78 -0.16
CA GLY A 70 2.07 13.63 0.94
C GLY A 70 3.47 13.29 1.40
N ALA A 71 3.78 12.00 1.62
CA ALA A 71 5.13 11.60 1.99
C ALA A 71 6.15 11.90 0.89
N LYS A 72 5.80 11.73 -0.39
CA LYS A 72 6.67 12.08 -1.53
C LYS A 72 6.94 13.58 -1.63
N ALA A 73 6.00 14.42 -1.21
CA ALA A 73 6.12 15.87 -1.23
C ALA A 73 6.82 16.44 0.01
N LEU A 74 6.99 15.64 1.06
CA LEU A 74 7.66 16.07 2.29
C LEU A 74 9.14 16.35 2.03
N ASP A 75 9.61 17.53 2.44
CA ASP A 75 11.04 17.82 2.50
C ASP A 75 11.66 17.12 3.72
N PRO A 76 12.60 16.16 3.54
CA PRO A 76 13.23 15.47 4.66
C PRO A 76 13.98 16.41 5.61
N ALA A 77 14.35 17.62 5.18
CA ALA A 77 14.99 18.62 6.02
C ALA A 77 14.06 19.17 7.13
N TRP A 78 12.75 18.95 7.03
CA TRP A 78 11.79 19.33 8.07
C TRP A 78 11.81 18.36 9.26
N LEU A 79 12.39 17.17 9.08
CA LEU A 79 12.50 16.15 10.10
C LEU A 79 13.92 16.05 10.65
N THR A 80 14.05 16.22 11.97
CA THR A 80 15.28 15.95 12.70
C THR A 80 15.40 14.49 13.10
N ALA A 81 14.26 13.78 13.21
CA ALA A 81 14.23 12.36 13.50
C ALA A 81 14.97 11.54 12.43
N ARG A 82 15.59 10.44 12.88
CA ARG A 82 16.25 9.45 12.00
C ARG A 82 15.66 8.05 12.14
N ARG A 83 14.78 7.88 13.13
CA ARG A 83 14.04 6.65 13.40
C ARG A 83 12.57 7.05 13.58
N GLY A 84 11.66 6.22 13.11
CA GLY A 84 10.23 6.51 13.17
C GLY A 84 9.37 5.26 13.26
N PHE A 85 8.11 5.46 13.64
CA PHE A 85 7.08 4.45 13.67
C PHE A 85 5.90 4.97 12.86
N VAL A 86 5.51 4.23 11.83
CA VAL A 86 4.33 4.52 11.01
C VAL A 86 3.22 3.64 11.55
N LEU A 87 2.20 4.22 12.18
CA LEU A 87 1.03 3.49 12.65
C LEU A 87 0.08 3.40 11.48
N ASP A 88 0.09 2.27 10.78
CA ASP A 88 -0.62 2.09 9.50
C ASP A 88 -0.65 0.60 9.13
N HIS A 89 -1.02 -0.22 10.10
CA HIS A 89 -1.12 -1.67 9.92
C HIS A 89 -2.22 -2.18 10.85
N GLY A 90 -3.05 -3.10 10.41
CA GLY A 90 -4.24 -3.47 11.17
C GLY A 90 -3.95 -4.22 12.48
N VAL A 91 -4.27 -5.51 12.46
CA VAL A 91 -4.22 -6.39 13.63
C VAL A 91 -3.44 -7.65 13.34
N PRO A 92 -2.96 -8.36 14.38
CA PRO A 92 -3.04 -8.06 15.83
C PRO A 92 -2.22 -6.85 16.30
N VAL A 93 -2.71 -6.17 17.35
CA VAL A 93 -1.94 -5.10 18.00
C VAL A 93 -0.69 -5.69 18.67
N GLY A 94 0.48 -5.16 18.34
CA GLY A 94 1.79 -5.72 18.67
C GLY A 94 2.55 -6.26 17.45
N GLU A 95 1.92 -6.27 16.26
CA GLU A 95 2.63 -6.56 15.02
C GLU A 95 3.54 -5.42 14.56
N LEU A 96 4.73 -5.83 14.13
CA LEU A 96 5.80 -4.99 13.63
C LEU A 96 6.15 -5.42 12.21
N VAL A 97 5.84 -4.57 11.23
CA VAL A 97 6.13 -4.85 9.82
C VAL A 97 7.56 -4.41 9.50
N VAL A 98 8.43 -5.38 9.23
CA VAL A 98 9.87 -5.13 9.04
C VAL A 98 10.28 -4.88 7.61
N SER A 99 9.39 -5.14 6.66
CA SER A 99 9.66 -4.92 5.24
C SER A 99 8.40 -4.74 4.44
N ALA A 100 8.48 -3.96 3.37
CA ALA A 100 7.43 -3.79 2.36
C ALA A 100 8.04 -3.93 0.95
N PRO A 101 7.26 -4.35 -0.05
CA PRO A 101 7.74 -4.50 -1.42
C PRO A 101 7.93 -3.15 -2.12
N SER A 102 8.66 -3.17 -3.23
CA SER A 102 8.58 -2.13 -4.26
C SER A 102 7.32 -2.35 -5.08
N GLN A 103 6.75 -1.29 -5.66
CA GLN A 103 5.68 -1.40 -6.65
C GLN A 103 6.07 -0.68 -7.94
N THR A 104 5.80 -1.32 -9.06
CA THR A 104 5.85 -0.70 -10.39
C THR A 104 4.48 -0.77 -11.02
N SER A 105 4.04 0.32 -11.63
CA SER A 105 2.80 0.42 -12.40
C SER A 105 3.13 0.51 -13.89
N HIS A 106 2.30 -0.11 -14.72
CA HIS A 106 2.53 -0.22 -16.16
C HIS A 106 1.25 0.14 -16.92
N GLU A 107 1.33 1.14 -17.79
CA GLU A 107 0.30 1.45 -18.78
C GLU A 107 0.69 0.79 -20.10
N ILE A 108 -0.17 -0.11 -20.59
CA ILE A 108 0.11 -0.92 -21.77
C ILE A 108 -0.99 -0.68 -22.79
N VAL A 109 -0.63 -0.20 -23.99
CA VAL A 109 -1.59 0.11 -25.05
C VAL A 109 -1.30 -0.74 -26.29
N PHE A 110 -2.25 -1.60 -26.64
CA PHE A 110 -2.23 -2.32 -27.92
C PHE A 110 -2.95 -1.52 -28.98
N ARG A 111 -2.29 -1.36 -30.15
CA ARG A 111 -2.79 -0.64 -31.33
C ARG A 111 -3.12 -1.63 -32.44
N GLY A 112 -4.39 -1.72 -32.77
CA GLY A 112 -4.93 -2.50 -33.86
C GLY A 112 -5.24 -1.65 -35.09
N ARG A 113 -6.25 -2.06 -35.85
CA ARG A 113 -6.74 -1.34 -37.03
C ARG A 113 -8.26 -1.46 -37.11
N ALA A 114 -8.93 -0.32 -37.19
CA ALA A 114 -10.38 -0.28 -37.27
C ALA A 114 -10.87 -0.80 -38.62
N SER A 115 -11.99 -1.51 -38.60
CA SER A 115 -12.74 -1.90 -39.79
C SER A 115 -14.21 -2.09 -39.41
N HIS A 116 -15.10 -2.08 -40.39
CA HIS A 116 -16.50 -2.41 -40.17
C HIS A 116 -16.65 -3.91 -39.91
N ALA A 117 -17.08 -4.29 -38.70
CA ALA A 117 -17.05 -5.67 -38.22
C ALA A 117 -17.92 -6.63 -39.05
N GLY A 118 -18.99 -6.14 -39.66
CA GLY A 118 -19.88 -6.95 -40.50
C GLY A 118 -19.61 -6.90 -42.01
N VAL A 119 -18.62 -6.12 -42.47
CA VAL A 119 -18.37 -5.92 -43.92
C VAL A 119 -17.01 -6.47 -44.32
N ALA A 120 -15.94 -6.05 -43.65
CA ALA A 120 -14.57 -6.46 -43.98
C ALA A 120 -13.71 -6.61 -42.70
N PRO A 121 -14.12 -7.43 -41.72
CA PRO A 121 -13.36 -7.61 -40.49
C PRO A 121 -11.90 -8.06 -40.72
N GLU A 122 -11.62 -8.77 -41.81
CA GLU A 122 -10.30 -9.20 -42.25
C GLU A 122 -9.34 -8.05 -42.60
N GLU A 123 -9.88 -6.86 -42.93
CA GLU A 123 -9.07 -5.66 -43.11
C GLU A 123 -8.69 -5.01 -41.77
N GLY A 124 -9.36 -5.38 -40.67
CA GLY A 124 -9.09 -4.89 -39.33
C GLY A 124 -8.00 -5.66 -38.60
N LEU A 125 -7.66 -5.20 -37.39
CA LEU A 125 -6.88 -5.93 -36.40
C LEU A 125 -7.46 -5.59 -35.03
N ASN A 126 -8.08 -6.57 -34.37
CA ASN A 126 -8.83 -6.33 -33.14
C ASN A 126 -7.88 -6.22 -31.93
N ALA A 127 -7.66 -4.99 -31.45
CA ALA A 127 -6.76 -4.71 -30.34
C ALA A 127 -7.19 -5.39 -29.02
N ILE A 128 -8.50 -5.60 -28.78
CA ILE A 128 -8.99 -6.31 -27.59
C ILE A 128 -8.56 -7.78 -27.62
N VAL A 129 -8.62 -8.41 -28.79
CA VAL A 129 -8.19 -9.81 -28.94
C VAL A 129 -6.69 -9.96 -28.71
N VAL A 130 -5.88 -9.02 -29.23
CA VAL A 130 -4.43 -9.00 -28.99
C VAL A 130 -4.13 -8.82 -27.50
N ALA A 131 -4.80 -7.87 -26.83
CA ALA A 131 -4.65 -7.65 -25.39
C ALA A 131 -5.08 -8.88 -24.57
N ALA A 132 -6.18 -9.52 -24.92
CA ALA A 132 -6.65 -10.74 -24.27
C ALA A 132 -5.64 -11.90 -24.41
N ALA A 133 -5.02 -12.06 -25.59
CA ALA A 133 -3.96 -13.04 -25.80
C ALA A 133 -2.74 -12.74 -24.91
N ALA A 134 -2.33 -11.47 -24.80
CA ALA A 134 -1.22 -11.07 -23.94
C ALA A 134 -1.54 -11.34 -22.46
N ILE A 135 -2.73 -10.96 -21.98
CA ILE A 135 -3.19 -11.26 -20.61
C ILE A 135 -3.10 -12.76 -20.31
N GLY A 136 -3.51 -13.61 -21.27
CA GLY A 136 -3.44 -15.06 -21.15
C GLY A 136 -2.01 -15.62 -21.05
N GLY A 137 -1.00 -14.90 -21.53
CA GLY A 137 0.42 -15.29 -21.43
C GLY A 137 1.16 -14.73 -20.20
N VAL A 138 0.61 -13.71 -19.54
CA VAL A 138 1.24 -13.10 -18.36
C VAL A 138 1.01 -13.95 -17.11
N ARG A 139 2.06 -14.17 -16.31
CA ARG A 139 1.92 -14.76 -14.97
C ARG A 139 1.36 -13.71 -14.02
N GLN A 140 0.27 -14.02 -13.34
CA GLN A 140 -0.48 -13.07 -12.50
C GLN A 140 -0.87 -13.70 -11.14
N GLY A 141 -1.36 -12.86 -10.23
CA GLY A 141 -1.68 -13.23 -8.85
C GLY A 141 -0.43 -13.32 -7.97
N ARG A 142 -0.47 -14.28 -7.03
CA ARG A 142 0.66 -14.64 -6.16
C ARG A 142 1.64 -15.50 -6.95
N LEU A 143 2.84 -14.99 -7.22
CA LEU A 143 3.86 -15.70 -8.00
C LEU A 143 4.81 -16.49 -7.11
N ASP A 144 5.21 -15.88 -5.99
CA ASP A 144 5.93 -16.51 -4.88
C ASP A 144 5.67 -15.73 -3.57
N ASP A 145 6.31 -16.13 -2.48
CA ASP A 145 6.09 -15.53 -1.16
C ASP A 145 6.39 -14.01 -1.11
N GLU A 146 7.17 -13.49 -2.06
CA GLU A 146 7.64 -12.10 -2.07
C GLU A 146 7.11 -11.28 -3.25
N THR A 147 6.54 -11.92 -4.28
CA THR A 147 6.25 -11.29 -5.59
C THR A 147 4.81 -11.52 -6.04
N THR A 148 4.17 -10.45 -6.52
CA THR A 148 2.84 -10.47 -7.13
C THR A 148 2.79 -9.69 -8.44
N CYS A 149 1.84 -10.01 -9.29
CA CYS A 149 1.56 -9.27 -10.53
C CYS A 149 0.05 -9.25 -10.77
N ASN A 150 -0.50 -8.09 -11.11
CA ASN A 150 -1.94 -7.95 -11.34
C ASN A 150 -2.22 -7.04 -12.54
N ILE A 151 -3.07 -7.46 -13.47
CA ILE A 151 -3.66 -6.58 -14.48
C ILE A 151 -5.02 -6.16 -13.96
N GLY A 152 -5.09 -4.96 -13.38
CA GLY A 152 -6.26 -4.49 -12.63
C GLY A 152 -7.31 -3.81 -13.49
N VAL A 153 -6.93 -3.21 -14.62
CA VAL A 153 -7.84 -2.45 -15.48
C VAL A 153 -7.65 -2.83 -16.94
N ILE A 154 -8.77 -3.03 -17.64
CA ILE A 154 -8.82 -3.22 -19.09
C ILE A 154 -9.91 -2.30 -19.67
N SER A 155 -9.59 -1.60 -20.74
CA SER A 155 -10.57 -0.80 -21.51
C SER A 155 -10.24 -0.83 -23.00
N GLY A 156 -11.27 -0.82 -23.85
CA GLY A 156 -11.09 -0.86 -25.30
C GLY A 156 -12.41 -1.02 -26.04
N GLY A 157 -12.42 -0.60 -27.30
CA GLY A 157 -13.63 -0.63 -28.15
C GLY A 157 -14.58 0.55 -27.91
N ARG A 158 -15.36 0.87 -28.95
CA ARG A 158 -16.31 2.01 -28.95
C ARG A 158 -17.74 1.60 -29.32
N ALA A 159 -17.88 0.63 -30.22
CA ALA A 159 -19.17 0.12 -30.68
C ALA A 159 -19.00 -1.32 -31.18
N THR A 160 -20.08 -2.11 -31.15
CA THR A 160 -20.04 -3.53 -31.55
C THR A 160 -19.85 -3.75 -33.04
N ASN A 161 -20.19 -2.77 -33.89
CA ASN A 161 -20.03 -2.83 -35.35
C ASN A 161 -18.67 -2.33 -35.86
N ILE A 162 -17.74 -1.99 -34.96
CA ILE A 162 -16.40 -1.51 -35.29
C ILE A 162 -15.38 -2.47 -34.69
N VAL A 163 -14.46 -2.99 -35.49
CA VAL A 163 -13.28 -3.73 -35.00
C VAL A 163 -12.44 -2.76 -34.15
N PRO A 164 -12.23 -3.02 -32.84
CA PRO A 164 -11.49 -2.12 -31.96
C PRO A 164 -10.03 -1.94 -32.40
N ASP A 165 -9.61 -0.69 -32.52
CA ASP A 165 -8.25 -0.27 -32.90
C ASP A 165 -7.34 0.07 -31.71
N GLU A 166 -7.89 0.14 -30.50
CA GLU A 166 -7.14 0.40 -29.27
C GLU A 166 -7.68 -0.45 -28.11
N CYS A 167 -6.76 -1.00 -27.31
CA CYS A 167 -7.07 -1.55 -25.99
C CYS A 167 -5.96 -1.17 -25.01
N ARG A 168 -6.35 -0.65 -23.84
CA ARG A 168 -5.46 -0.19 -22.77
C ARG A 168 -5.57 -1.13 -21.57
N LEU A 169 -4.43 -1.48 -21.01
CA LEU A 169 -4.31 -2.23 -19.76
C LEU A 169 -3.56 -1.37 -18.73
N GLN A 170 -3.95 -1.49 -17.46
CA GLN A 170 -3.14 -1.03 -16.33
C GLN A 170 -2.77 -2.24 -15.49
N ALA A 171 -1.47 -2.42 -15.28
CA ALA A 171 -0.91 -3.53 -14.54
C ALA A 171 0.03 -3.05 -13.44
N GLU A 172 0.22 -3.86 -12.40
CA GLU A 172 1.22 -3.64 -11.38
C GLU A 172 2.03 -4.90 -11.11
N VAL A 173 3.29 -4.70 -10.68
CA VAL A 173 4.16 -5.75 -10.16
C VAL A 173 4.71 -5.29 -8.83
N ARG A 174 4.65 -6.15 -7.82
CA ARG A 174 5.23 -5.90 -6.50
C ARG A 174 6.25 -6.98 -6.16
N SER A 175 7.38 -6.59 -5.56
CA SER A 175 8.28 -7.56 -4.94
C SER A 175 9.09 -6.96 -3.79
N ARG A 176 9.35 -7.77 -2.75
CA ARG A 176 10.35 -7.44 -1.71
C ARG A 176 11.80 -7.64 -2.19
N ASP A 177 11.99 -8.33 -3.32
CA ASP A 177 13.30 -8.53 -3.95
C ASP A 177 13.37 -7.77 -5.28
N ALA A 178 14.37 -6.90 -5.42
CA ALA A 178 14.54 -6.06 -6.61
C ALA A 178 14.80 -6.87 -7.89
N ALA A 179 15.55 -7.97 -7.80
CA ALA A 179 15.82 -8.80 -8.97
C ALA A 179 14.56 -9.56 -9.42
N LYS A 180 13.73 -10.04 -8.48
CA LYS A 180 12.44 -10.66 -8.80
C LYS A 180 11.45 -9.67 -9.40
N LEU A 181 11.40 -8.45 -8.88
CA LEU A 181 10.61 -7.36 -9.46
C LEU A 181 10.98 -7.16 -10.93
N GLU A 182 12.26 -6.93 -11.23
CA GLU A 182 12.74 -6.70 -12.59
C GLU A 182 12.52 -7.91 -13.50
N ALA A 183 12.71 -9.13 -12.99
CA ALA A 183 12.46 -10.35 -13.75
C ALA A 183 10.97 -10.47 -14.14
N GLN A 184 10.05 -10.13 -13.24
CA GLN A 184 8.62 -10.19 -13.54
C GLN A 184 8.16 -9.03 -14.44
N VAL A 185 8.73 -7.83 -14.30
CA VAL A 185 8.50 -6.72 -15.24
C VAL A 185 9.01 -7.07 -16.64
N ALA A 186 10.19 -7.69 -16.74
CA ALA A 186 10.73 -8.17 -18.00
C ALA A 186 9.84 -9.25 -18.63
N HIS A 187 9.31 -10.18 -17.83
CA HIS A 187 8.33 -11.19 -18.28
C HIS A 187 7.07 -10.52 -18.85
N LEU A 188 6.47 -9.59 -18.10
CA LEU A 188 5.27 -8.86 -18.52
C LEU A 188 5.51 -8.15 -19.87
N ARG A 189 6.60 -7.39 -19.97
CA ARG A 189 6.99 -6.69 -21.21
C ARG A 189 7.20 -7.65 -22.37
N ALA A 190 7.97 -8.72 -22.16
CA ALA A 190 8.30 -9.68 -23.22
C ALA A 190 7.05 -10.37 -23.78
N VAL A 191 6.10 -10.76 -22.92
CA VAL A 191 4.82 -11.34 -23.37
C VAL A 191 4.02 -10.35 -24.22
N CYS A 192 3.92 -9.10 -23.79
CA CYS A 192 3.22 -8.06 -24.55
C CYS A 192 3.88 -7.79 -25.90
N GLU A 193 5.21 -7.65 -25.93
CA GLU A 193 5.99 -7.41 -27.15
C GLU A 193 5.88 -8.59 -28.13
N GLN A 194 6.01 -9.82 -27.62
CA GLN A 194 5.86 -11.03 -28.43
C GLN A 194 4.45 -11.14 -29.02
N THR A 195 3.41 -10.95 -28.19
CA THR A 195 2.02 -11.04 -28.66
C THR A 195 1.72 -9.94 -29.68
N ALA A 196 2.19 -8.71 -29.46
CA ALA A 196 2.01 -7.64 -30.44
C ALA A 196 2.67 -7.99 -31.79
N ALA A 197 3.90 -8.52 -31.76
CA ALA A 197 4.63 -8.92 -32.97
C ALA A 197 3.96 -10.08 -33.73
N GLU A 198 3.49 -11.11 -33.02
CA GLU A 198 2.79 -12.26 -33.61
C GLU A 198 1.52 -11.86 -34.37
N TRP A 199 0.82 -10.82 -33.88
CA TRP A 199 -0.42 -10.33 -34.45
C TRP A 199 -0.24 -9.13 -35.41
N GLY A 200 0.99 -8.60 -35.53
CA GLY A 200 1.27 -7.38 -36.29
C GLY A 200 0.62 -6.12 -35.71
N ALA A 201 0.42 -6.08 -34.38
CA ALA A 201 -0.13 -4.94 -33.65
C ALA A 201 0.98 -3.97 -33.21
N GLY A 202 0.61 -2.69 -33.02
CA GLY A 202 1.47 -1.75 -32.31
C GLY A 202 1.37 -1.95 -30.79
N LEU A 203 2.43 -1.58 -30.07
CA LEU A 203 2.50 -1.64 -28.61
C LEU A 203 3.16 -0.38 -28.06
N GLU A 204 2.52 0.22 -27.06
CA GLU A 204 3.12 1.22 -26.18
C GLU A 204 3.18 0.60 -24.77
N PHE A 205 4.32 0.70 -24.09
CA PHE A 205 4.53 0.14 -22.75
C PHE A 205 5.22 1.18 -21.86
N GLY A 206 4.44 1.83 -21.01
CA GLY A 206 4.90 2.75 -19.98
C GLY A 206 5.18 2.04 -18.66
N ARG A 207 6.17 2.52 -17.91
CA ARG A 207 6.50 2.08 -16.55
C ARG A 207 6.59 3.30 -15.65
N THR A 208 6.05 3.17 -14.45
CA THR A 208 6.20 4.11 -13.34
C THR A 208 6.64 3.35 -12.10
N ASP A 209 7.79 3.71 -11.53
CA ASP A 209 8.22 3.21 -10.23
C ASP A 209 7.46 3.99 -9.15
N VAL A 210 6.60 3.31 -8.39
CA VAL A 210 5.65 3.96 -7.47
C VAL A 210 6.30 4.23 -6.12
N TYR A 211 7.00 3.24 -5.57
CA TYR A 211 7.80 3.31 -4.34
C TYR A 211 8.78 2.13 -4.27
N GLU A 212 9.85 2.31 -3.50
CA GLU A 212 10.89 1.30 -3.31
C GLU A 212 10.61 0.41 -2.09
N ALA A 213 11.11 -0.82 -2.13
CA ALA A 213 11.09 -1.75 -1.01
C ALA A 213 11.97 -1.23 0.13
N PHE A 214 11.62 -1.59 1.36
CA PHE A 214 12.50 -1.41 2.50
C PHE A 214 12.59 -2.69 3.33
N ARG A 215 13.66 -2.80 4.11
CA ARG A 215 13.81 -3.80 5.18
C ARG A 215 14.52 -3.20 6.38
N ILE A 216 14.01 -3.48 7.57
CA ILE A 216 14.61 -3.18 8.87
C ILE A 216 15.01 -4.51 9.51
N ALA A 217 16.29 -4.65 9.85
CA ALA A 217 16.74 -5.83 10.59
C ALA A 217 16.31 -5.74 12.07
N ARG A 218 16.02 -6.89 12.68
CA ARG A 218 15.47 -6.94 14.05
C ARG A 218 16.44 -6.45 15.12
N ASP A 219 17.74 -6.48 14.83
CA ASP A 219 18.80 -5.99 15.70
C ASP A 219 19.04 -4.48 15.56
N GLU A 220 18.34 -3.80 14.66
CA GLU A 220 18.44 -2.35 14.54
C GLU A 220 17.78 -1.63 15.72
N PRO A 221 18.30 -0.44 16.10
CA PRO A 221 17.75 0.30 17.22
C PRO A 221 16.24 0.58 17.13
N VAL A 222 15.72 0.90 15.93
CA VAL A 222 14.27 1.16 15.77
C VAL A 222 13.43 -0.09 16.05
N ALA A 223 13.93 -1.28 15.66
CA ALA A 223 13.26 -2.55 15.92
C ALA A 223 13.33 -2.93 17.40
N GLN A 224 14.47 -2.74 18.05
CA GLN A 224 14.62 -3.00 19.48
C GLN A 224 13.74 -2.08 20.33
N ILE A 225 13.60 -0.80 19.96
CA ILE A 225 12.69 0.14 20.63
C ILE A 225 11.24 -0.35 20.48
N ALA A 226 10.84 -0.73 19.27
CA ALA A 226 9.49 -1.24 19.02
C ALA A 226 9.19 -2.51 19.83
N GLU A 227 10.10 -3.49 19.82
CA GLU A 227 9.93 -4.72 20.57
C GLU A 227 9.79 -4.47 22.08
N ALA A 228 10.65 -3.61 22.64
CA ALA A 228 10.59 -3.24 24.04
C ALA A 228 9.25 -2.56 24.40
N ALA A 229 8.77 -1.67 23.54
CA ALA A 229 7.50 -0.97 23.74
C ALA A 229 6.30 -1.92 23.67
N VAL A 230 6.28 -2.86 22.72
CA VAL A 230 5.24 -3.89 22.62
C VAL A 230 5.18 -4.72 23.91
N ARG A 231 6.33 -5.18 24.43
CA ARG A 231 6.38 -5.92 25.70
C ARG A 231 5.94 -5.08 26.89
N ALA A 232 6.36 -3.82 26.96
CA ALA A 232 5.96 -2.90 28.03
C ALA A 232 4.46 -2.57 28.01
N ALA A 233 3.83 -2.61 26.83
CA ALA A 233 2.39 -2.46 26.67
C ALA A 233 1.61 -3.72 27.09
N GLY A 234 2.29 -4.81 27.47
CA GLY A 234 1.67 -6.09 27.83
C GLY A 234 1.22 -6.91 26.62
N LEU A 235 1.78 -6.63 25.44
CA LEU A 235 1.50 -7.32 24.18
C LEU A 235 2.66 -8.25 23.81
N GLU A 236 2.41 -9.22 22.92
CA GLU A 236 3.47 -10.09 22.39
C GLU A 236 3.96 -9.55 21.03
N PRO A 237 5.26 -9.27 20.87
CA PRO A 237 5.81 -8.87 19.58
C PRO A 237 5.66 -9.95 18.51
N SER A 238 5.01 -9.60 17.41
CA SER A 238 4.94 -10.42 16.20
C SER A 238 5.60 -9.67 15.05
N TRP A 239 6.44 -10.37 14.29
CA TRP A 239 7.23 -9.78 13.21
C TRP A 239 6.72 -10.28 11.88
N VAL A 240 6.27 -9.35 11.02
CA VAL A 240 5.63 -9.69 9.74
C VAL A 240 6.28 -8.95 8.58
N GLU A 241 6.08 -9.48 7.38
CA GLU A 241 6.48 -8.82 6.13
C GLU A 241 5.23 -8.31 5.42
N GLY A 242 5.23 -7.02 5.06
CA GLY A 242 4.12 -6.36 4.38
C GLY A 242 3.96 -6.79 2.93
N GLY A 243 2.73 -6.65 2.43
CA GLY A 243 2.35 -6.89 1.03
C GLY A 243 2.08 -5.63 0.22
N GLY A 244 1.89 -4.48 0.88
CA GLY A 244 1.70 -3.16 0.27
C GLY A 244 2.80 -2.19 0.67
N GLY A 245 2.87 -1.05 -0.02
CA GLY A 245 3.68 0.07 0.44
C GLY A 245 2.84 1.05 1.22
N SER A 246 3.49 1.73 2.16
CA SER A 246 2.94 2.87 2.89
C SER A 246 3.93 4.03 2.90
N ASP A 247 3.61 5.11 3.60
CA ASP A 247 4.54 6.23 3.81
C ASP A 247 5.91 5.79 4.35
N ALA A 248 5.98 4.65 5.06
CA ALA A 248 7.22 4.05 5.53
C ALA A 248 8.22 3.77 4.38
N ASN A 249 7.74 3.36 3.20
CA ASN A 249 8.57 3.13 2.03
C ASN A 249 9.27 4.41 1.58
N ILE A 250 8.55 5.52 1.54
CA ILE A 250 9.08 6.82 1.12
C ILE A 250 10.09 7.35 2.14
N PHE A 251 9.77 7.26 3.43
CA PHE A 251 10.69 7.68 4.48
C PHE A 251 11.96 6.83 4.50
N CYS A 252 11.85 5.53 4.30
CA CYS A 252 13.01 4.64 4.22
C CYS A 252 13.89 4.94 3.00
N ALA A 253 13.29 5.21 1.83
CA ALA A 253 14.02 5.63 0.64
C ALA A 253 14.75 6.98 0.85
N ALA A 254 14.18 7.87 1.67
CA ALA A 254 14.82 9.13 2.09
C ALA A 254 15.90 8.96 3.18
N GLY A 255 16.19 7.73 3.62
CA GLY A 255 17.25 7.41 4.58
C GLY A 255 16.82 7.41 6.05
N LEU A 256 15.54 7.58 6.35
CA LEU A 256 15.01 7.38 7.70
C LEU A 256 14.87 5.87 7.97
N ARG A 257 14.96 5.44 9.23
CA ARG A 257 14.69 4.04 9.59
C ARG A 257 13.31 3.95 10.24
N CYS A 258 12.31 3.54 9.46
CA CYS A 258 10.92 3.46 9.91
C CYS A 258 10.44 2.01 9.98
N LEU A 259 9.67 1.69 11.02
CA LEU A 259 8.88 0.46 11.12
C LEU A 259 7.41 0.79 11.02
N ILE A 260 6.63 -0.09 10.40
CA ILE A 260 5.18 0.00 10.45
C ILE A 260 4.70 -0.77 11.68
N VAL A 261 3.77 -0.18 12.43
CA VAL A 261 3.28 -0.68 13.70
C VAL A 261 1.76 -0.80 13.63
N SER A 262 1.24 -1.89 14.17
CA SER A 262 -0.20 -2.16 14.21
C SER A 262 -1.03 -1.11 14.97
N CYS A 263 -2.22 -0.74 14.49
CA CYS A 263 -3.13 0.24 15.07
C CYS A 263 -4.61 -0.20 15.19
N GLY A 264 -4.99 -1.43 14.82
CA GLY A 264 -6.25 -2.03 15.27
C GLY A 264 -7.40 -2.11 14.27
N GLU A 265 -7.21 -1.62 13.05
CA GLU A 265 -8.16 -1.68 11.95
C GLU A 265 -8.24 -3.07 11.30
N ARG A 266 -9.39 -3.37 10.71
CA ARG A 266 -9.71 -4.65 10.06
C ARG A 266 -10.55 -4.42 8.82
N ASP A 267 -10.38 -5.30 7.85
CA ASP A 267 -11.16 -5.31 6.61
C ASP A 267 -11.16 -3.94 5.90
N VAL A 268 -10.01 -3.27 5.94
CA VAL A 268 -9.76 -1.93 5.38
C VAL A 268 -10.08 -1.88 3.89
N HIS A 269 -10.44 -0.68 3.42
CA HIS A 269 -10.87 -0.43 2.03
C HIS A 269 -12.15 -1.18 1.62
N THR A 270 -12.94 -1.65 2.59
CA THR A 270 -14.22 -2.30 2.33
C THR A 270 -15.35 -1.67 3.15
N HIS A 271 -16.58 -1.87 2.70
CA HIS A 271 -17.79 -1.52 3.45
C HIS A 271 -17.98 -2.37 4.72
N GLN A 272 -17.13 -3.37 4.95
CA GLN A 272 -17.12 -4.18 6.17
C GLN A 272 -16.04 -3.73 7.15
N GLU A 273 -15.34 -2.63 6.88
CA GLU A 273 -14.28 -2.13 7.76
C GLU A 273 -14.78 -1.89 9.19
N TRP A 274 -13.98 -2.32 10.15
CA TRP A 274 -14.29 -2.20 11.58
C TRP A 274 -13.04 -2.19 12.43
N CYS A 275 -13.19 -1.76 13.69
CA CYS A 275 -12.13 -1.87 14.70
C CYS A 275 -12.73 -2.19 16.07
N LYS A 276 -11.87 -2.56 17.02
CA LYS A 276 -12.27 -2.64 18.43
C LYS A 276 -11.75 -1.43 19.19
N VAL A 277 -12.57 -0.90 20.09
CA VAL A 277 -12.14 0.18 21.00
C VAL A 277 -10.97 -0.30 21.85
N SER A 278 -10.99 -1.54 22.32
CA SER A 278 -9.90 -2.15 23.07
C SER A 278 -8.58 -2.25 22.29
N ASP A 279 -8.63 -2.53 20.98
CA ASP A 279 -7.44 -2.58 20.13
C ASP A 279 -6.86 -1.18 19.91
N VAL A 280 -7.69 -0.19 19.62
CA VAL A 280 -7.23 1.21 19.46
C VAL A 280 -6.65 1.73 20.79
N ALA A 281 -7.24 1.37 21.93
CA ALA A 281 -6.69 1.69 23.24
C ALA A 281 -5.34 0.99 23.50
N ALA A 282 -5.20 -0.27 23.08
CA ALA A 282 -3.93 -1.00 23.16
C ALA A 282 -2.86 -0.38 22.25
N ALA A 283 -3.23 0.08 21.05
CA ALA A 283 -2.34 0.81 20.15
C ALA A 283 -1.91 2.16 20.76
N ALA A 284 -2.83 2.90 21.38
CA ALA A 284 -2.49 4.12 22.12
C ALA A 284 -1.53 3.84 23.28
N ARG A 285 -1.72 2.72 24.01
CA ARG A 285 -0.78 2.27 25.04
C ARG A 285 0.58 1.91 24.45
N LEU A 286 0.62 1.27 23.30
CA LEU A 286 1.87 0.98 22.58
C LEU A 286 2.60 2.28 22.21
N VAL A 287 1.91 3.29 21.70
CA VAL A 287 2.51 4.62 21.44
C VAL A 287 3.09 5.23 22.71
N TYR A 288 2.35 5.19 23.82
CA TYR A 288 2.85 5.66 25.12
C TYR A 288 4.17 4.97 25.51
N GLU A 289 4.27 3.65 25.33
CA GLU A 289 5.49 2.90 25.64
C GLU A 289 6.61 3.16 24.62
N LEU A 290 6.30 3.41 23.35
CA LEU A 290 7.28 3.81 22.32
C LEU A 290 7.98 5.13 22.71
N VAL A 291 7.21 6.11 23.20
CA VAL A 291 7.74 7.39 23.71
C VAL A 291 8.74 7.17 24.83
N GLY A 292 8.42 6.29 25.79
CA GLY A 292 9.29 5.98 26.92
C GLY A 292 10.52 5.13 26.54
N ALA A 293 10.33 4.11 25.70
CA ALA A 293 11.40 3.22 25.25
C ALA A 293 12.46 3.96 24.42
N ALA A 294 12.05 4.96 23.62
CA ALA A 294 12.97 5.79 22.86
C ALA A 294 13.97 6.55 23.73
N ALA A 295 13.65 6.85 25.01
CA ALA A 295 14.57 7.52 25.93
C ALA A 295 15.75 6.64 26.37
N GLN A 296 15.58 5.32 26.33
CA GLN A 296 16.56 4.35 26.80
C GLN A 296 17.56 3.97 25.72
N ALA A 297 17.27 4.28 24.46
CA ALA A 297 18.01 3.81 23.28
C ALA A 297 19.13 4.75 22.80
N GLY A 298 19.46 5.79 23.57
CA GLY A 298 20.50 6.80 23.23
C GLY A 298 20.27 7.47 21.88
#